data_AF-A0A1H3XPZ9-F1
#
_entry.id   AF-A0A1H3XPZ9-F1
#
_cell.length_a   1.000
_cell.length_b   1.000
_cell.length_c   1.000
_cell.angle_alpha   90.00
_cell.angle_beta   90.00
_cell.angle_gamma   90.00
#
_symmetry.space_group_name_H-M   'P 1'
#
loop_
_entity.id
_entity.type
_entity.pdbx_description
1 polymer ?
#
loop_
_entity_poly.entity_id
_entity_poly.type
_entity_poly.pdbx_seq_one_letter_code
_entity_poly.pdbx_strand_id
1 'polypeptide(L)'
;MFRKTDSTPQMDMFENVSSHLSKRGAKKYDDPRGWHNQFYNLVTSKMDEDVFSPLFTSGSGRTGAPNASVRMLVALSILKEGFGCSDEDLFEKCEFDLLARRALGLLQLGDKVPSLDTWYLFRRRICEYEGLHGENLMELCFRQVTGEQVREFNISGKTVRMDSKLIGSNIAWYSRYELIHNTFCREMNSPGMLSRLNPGLRKRVEGFLGEDAQKTVYRSSAEAVGGRIALLGQVIYQVLARLKAGQESLLRRVFHEQYTVDKGKVTAREKGEIAASSLQNHNDPDAQYRQKGDQKVKGYSTNITETVDGETGEPGLIVDVQVKPATAPDNGFVQEAVKACGEVTGTPVETVIADGAFQGPDNRDFAKELGIEFITSGLQGSPSRFELIPDGDGLTVVDSLTGETLPAVRTKDKWRIPHPDPGAKSKYRYFTPEQVESSRLRRELRDIPAEKANMRNNVEATIFQYCFHLRNNKTRYRGLLKQKLFSYARCMWINSRRLEIFLITTSQRTIVDVFGVIKRSLKGYIARMTSGFSNRLFIFMDFFGMRKSPRRDQILIFSTF
;
A
#
# COMPACT_ATOMS: atom_id res chain seq x y z
N MET A 1 -15.86 -15.30 -26.69
CA MET A 1 -15.17 -14.22 -27.42
C MET A 1 -15.22 -13.00 -26.53
N PHE A 2 -14.06 -12.51 -26.10
CA PHE A 2 -13.93 -11.27 -25.34
C PHE A 2 -14.28 -10.08 -26.24
N ARG A 3 -15.06 -9.11 -25.74
CA ARG A 3 -15.46 -7.92 -26.50
C ARG A 3 -15.08 -6.67 -25.69
N LYS A 4 -14.26 -5.80 -26.28
CA LYS A 4 -13.92 -4.50 -25.71
C LYS A 4 -15.12 -3.57 -25.68
N THR A 5 -15.13 -2.65 -24.72
CA THR A 5 -16.11 -1.58 -24.67
C THR A 5 -15.88 -0.62 -25.84
N ASP A 6 -16.96 -0.21 -26.50
CA ASP A 6 -16.92 0.79 -27.56
C ASP A 6 -16.49 2.15 -26.99
N SER A 7 -15.47 2.76 -27.58
CA SER A 7 -14.95 4.09 -27.19
C SER A 7 -15.78 5.25 -27.74
N THR A 8 -16.70 4.97 -28.67
CA THR A 8 -17.53 5.97 -29.36
C THR A 8 -18.99 5.52 -29.42
N PRO A 9 -19.65 5.32 -28.26
CA PRO A 9 -21.06 4.94 -28.25
C PRO A 9 -21.90 6.04 -28.92
N GLN A 10 -22.79 5.65 -29.83
CA GLN A 10 -23.76 6.55 -30.41
C GLN A 10 -24.62 7.15 -29.29
N MET A 11 -24.57 8.48 -29.16
CA MET A 11 -25.35 9.17 -28.14
C MET A 11 -26.81 9.24 -28.58
N ASP A 12 -27.72 8.75 -27.74
CA ASP A 12 -29.14 9.02 -27.92
C ASP A 12 -29.43 10.50 -27.64
N MET A 13 -30.13 11.15 -28.56
CA MET A 13 -30.49 12.56 -28.50
C MET A 13 -31.42 12.90 -27.33
N PHE A 14 -32.21 11.93 -26.87
CA PHE A 14 -33.22 12.07 -25.82
C PHE A 14 -32.80 11.51 -24.47
N GLU A 15 -31.71 10.74 -24.39
CA GLU A 15 -31.24 10.19 -23.10
C GLU A 15 -29.97 10.84 -22.56
N ASN A 16 -29.37 11.78 -23.29
CA ASN A 16 -28.18 12.50 -22.84
C ASN A 16 -28.46 13.28 -21.54
N VAL A 17 -27.69 12.98 -20.49
CA VAL A 17 -27.88 13.59 -19.17
C VAL A 17 -27.76 15.12 -19.21
N SER A 18 -26.80 15.68 -19.97
CA SER A 18 -26.55 17.13 -19.98
C SER A 18 -27.76 17.91 -20.52
N SER A 19 -28.48 17.39 -21.52
CA SER A 19 -29.67 18.05 -22.08
C SER A 19 -30.84 18.13 -21.12
N HIS A 20 -30.89 17.28 -20.09
CA HIS A 20 -31.96 17.26 -19.08
C HIS A 20 -31.66 18.07 -17.83
N LEU A 21 -30.41 18.54 -17.67
CA LEU A 21 -30.01 19.34 -16.53
C LEU A 21 -30.32 20.83 -16.77
N SER A 22 -30.59 21.56 -15.68
CA SER A 22 -30.60 23.03 -15.74
C SER A 22 -29.27 23.56 -16.29
N LYS A 23 -29.26 24.76 -16.91
CA LYS A 23 -28.02 25.38 -17.44
C LYS A 23 -26.86 25.37 -16.44
N ARG A 24 -27.14 25.62 -15.15
CA ARG A 24 -26.13 25.59 -14.08
C ARG A 24 -25.65 24.16 -13.79
N GLY A 25 -26.57 23.19 -13.77
CA GLY A 25 -26.26 21.78 -13.58
C GLY A 25 -25.43 21.21 -14.73
N ALA A 26 -25.86 21.43 -15.97
CA ALA A 26 -25.15 21.03 -17.18
C ALA A 26 -23.73 21.61 -17.20
N LYS A 27 -23.56 22.91 -16.91
CA LYS A 27 -22.23 23.53 -16.83
C LYS A 27 -21.30 22.85 -15.81
N LYS A 28 -21.83 22.37 -14.67
CA LYS A 28 -21.03 21.65 -13.66
C LYS A 28 -20.74 20.21 -14.10
N TYR A 29 -21.72 19.55 -14.72
CA TYR A 29 -21.59 18.19 -15.22
C TYR A 29 -20.59 18.11 -16.39
N ASP A 30 -20.62 19.08 -17.29
CA ASP A 30 -19.73 19.15 -18.46
C ASP A 30 -18.39 19.84 -18.16
N ASP A 31 -18.18 20.36 -16.95
CA ASP A 31 -16.92 21.00 -16.58
C ASP A 31 -15.76 20.01 -16.77
N PRO A 32 -14.84 20.26 -17.72
CA PRO A 32 -13.72 19.35 -17.95
C PRO A 32 -12.84 19.19 -16.70
N ARG A 33 -12.86 20.16 -15.78
CA ARG A 33 -12.12 20.13 -14.51
C ARG A 33 -12.86 19.44 -13.37
N GLY A 34 -14.12 19.05 -13.60
CA GLY A 34 -14.88 18.28 -12.63
C GLY A 34 -14.21 16.93 -12.39
N TRP A 35 -14.15 16.50 -11.11
CA TRP A 35 -13.48 15.27 -10.70
C TRP A 35 -13.92 14.05 -11.51
N HIS A 36 -15.20 13.97 -11.87
CA HIS A 36 -15.79 12.86 -12.60
C HIS A 36 -15.30 12.78 -14.06
N ASN A 37 -15.18 13.94 -14.72
CA ASN A 37 -14.64 14.02 -16.07
C ASN A 37 -13.13 13.76 -16.07
N GLN A 38 -12.41 14.29 -15.08
CA GLN A 38 -10.98 14.03 -14.90
C GLN A 38 -10.72 12.54 -14.63
N PHE A 39 -11.49 11.92 -13.73
CA PHE A 39 -11.39 10.49 -13.47
C PHE A 39 -11.64 9.65 -14.71
N TYR A 40 -12.69 9.95 -15.49
CA TYR A 40 -12.95 9.24 -16.73
C TYR A 40 -11.77 9.36 -17.72
N ASN A 41 -11.27 10.58 -17.94
CA ASN A 41 -10.21 10.86 -18.90
C ASN A 41 -8.84 10.30 -18.49
N LEU A 42 -8.52 10.34 -17.20
CA LEU A 42 -7.20 9.95 -16.68
C LEU A 42 -7.13 8.47 -16.27
N VAL A 43 -8.28 7.83 -16.03
CA VAL A 43 -8.35 6.47 -15.45
C VAL A 43 -9.23 5.57 -16.30
N THR A 44 -10.56 5.77 -16.29
CA THR A 44 -11.51 4.81 -16.89
C THR A 44 -11.28 4.59 -18.39
N SER A 45 -11.05 5.67 -19.14
CA SER A 45 -10.85 5.61 -20.60
C SER A 45 -9.47 5.10 -21.02
N LYS A 46 -8.50 5.10 -20.09
CA LYS A 46 -7.10 4.69 -20.31
C LYS A 46 -6.86 3.20 -20.06
N MET A 47 -7.80 2.49 -19.44
CA MET A 47 -7.64 1.08 -19.12
C MET A 47 -7.63 0.20 -20.38
N ASP A 48 -6.56 -0.56 -20.57
CA ASP A 48 -6.54 -1.62 -21.57
C ASP A 48 -7.29 -2.86 -21.05
N GLU A 49 -8.44 -3.15 -21.66
CA GLU A 49 -9.28 -4.28 -21.26
C GLU A 49 -8.68 -5.63 -21.68
N ASP A 50 -7.73 -5.68 -22.63
CA ASP A 50 -7.13 -6.94 -23.11
C ASP A 50 -6.36 -7.69 -22.02
N VAL A 51 -5.82 -6.97 -21.03
CA VAL A 51 -5.20 -7.53 -19.84
C VAL A 51 -6.14 -8.51 -19.13
N PHE A 52 -7.46 -8.30 -19.19
CA PHE A 52 -8.47 -9.14 -18.55
C PHE A 52 -9.07 -10.19 -19.47
N SER A 53 -8.67 -10.26 -20.75
CA SER A 53 -9.15 -11.26 -21.69
C SER A 53 -8.97 -12.72 -21.22
N PRO A 54 -7.92 -13.10 -20.47
CA PRO A 54 -7.80 -14.48 -19.97
C PRO A 54 -8.92 -14.90 -19.01
N LEU A 55 -9.64 -13.95 -18.40
CA LEU A 55 -10.78 -14.23 -17.52
C LEU A 55 -12.05 -14.67 -18.27
N PHE A 56 -12.05 -14.58 -19.59
CA PHE A 56 -13.19 -14.86 -20.46
C PHE A 56 -12.74 -15.82 -21.57
N THR A 57 -12.97 -17.12 -21.39
CA THR A 57 -12.50 -18.15 -22.32
C THR A 57 -12.90 -17.90 -23.78
N SER A 58 -12.00 -18.26 -24.69
CA SER A 58 -12.28 -18.40 -26.12
C SER A 58 -12.59 -19.87 -26.42
N GLY A 59 -13.82 -20.18 -26.86
CA GLY A 59 -14.25 -21.56 -27.16
C GLY A 59 -15.13 -22.20 -26.08
N SER A 60 -15.55 -23.45 -26.29
CA SER A 60 -16.64 -24.23 -25.64
C SER A 60 -16.63 -24.37 -24.10
N GLY A 61 -15.79 -23.64 -23.39
CA GLY A 61 -15.88 -23.42 -21.96
C GLY A 61 -17.04 -22.49 -21.60
N ARG A 62 -17.74 -22.78 -20.50
CA ARG A 62 -18.98 -22.13 -20.02
C ARG A 62 -18.87 -20.62 -19.67
N THR A 63 -17.74 -19.97 -19.91
CA THR A 63 -17.58 -18.54 -19.63
C THR A 63 -17.64 -17.73 -20.92
N GLY A 64 -18.86 -17.25 -21.23
CA GLY A 64 -19.13 -16.37 -22.37
C GLY A 64 -18.48 -14.99 -22.26
N ALA A 65 -18.85 -14.09 -23.18
CA ALA A 65 -18.40 -12.69 -23.20
C ALA A 65 -18.70 -11.98 -21.87
N PRO A 66 -17.94 -10.93 -21.50
CA PRO A 66 -18.25 -10.15 -20.31
C PRO A 66 -19.66 -9.53 -20.42
N ASN A 67 -20.46 -9.66 -19.35
CA ASN A 67 -21.81 -9.10 -19.28
C ASN A 67 -21.82 -7.58 -19.07
N ALA A 68 -20.67 -6.99 -18.75
CA ALA A 68 -20.46 -5.57 -18.55
C ALA A 68 -19.04 -5.18 -18.98
N SER A 69 -18.84 -3.90 -19.27
CA SER A 69 -17.52 -3.32 -19.55
C SER A 69 -16.50 -3.66 -18.46
N VAL A 70 -15.34 -4.22 -18.83
CA VAL A 70 -14.33 -4.60 -17.83
C VAL A 70 -13.65 -3.38 -17.25
N ARG A 71 -13.35 -2.36 -18.08
CA ARG A 71 -12.85 -1.07 -17.58
C ARG A 71 -13.79 -0.45 -16.55
N MET A 72 -15.11 -0.61 -16.72
CA MET A 72 -16.09 -0.12 -15.75
C MET A 72 -16.01 -0.88 -14.42
N LEU A 73 -15.83 -2.20 -14.46
CA LEU A 73 -15.65 -3.01 -13.24
C LEU A 73 -14.35 -2.65 -12.50
N VAL A 74 -13.27 -2.39 -13.24
CA VAL A 74 -12.01 -1.90 -12.65
C VAL A 74 -12.22 -0.49 -12.06
N ALA A 75 -12.85 0.43 -12.79
CA ALA A 75 -13.17 1.77 -12.31
C ALA A 75 -14.06 1.76 -11.06
N LEU A 76 -15.04 0.85 -10.97
CA LEU A 76 -15.83 0.62 -9.75
C LEU A 76 -14.95 0.25 -8.55
N SER A 77 -13.93 -0.59 -8.75
CA SER A 77 -12.95 -0.94 -7.70
C SER A 77 -12.26 0.31 -7.16
N ILE A 78 -11.82 1.19 -8.06
CA ILE A 78 -11.09 2.41 -7.72
C ILE A 78 -12.02 3.42 -7.01
N LEU A 79 -13.22 3.65 -7.54
CA LEU A 79 -14.21 4.55 -6.94
C LEU A 79 -14.63 4.07 -5.54
N LYS A 80 -14.82 2.77 -5.35
CA LYS A 80 -15.15 2.17 -4.05
C LYS A 80 -14.12 2.53 -2.99
N GLU A 81 -12.84 2.32 -3.30
CA GLU A 81 -11.76 2.64 -2.36
C GLU A 81 -11.47 4.14 -2.29
N GLY A 82 -11.81 4.90 -3.33
CA GLY A 82 -11.76 6.36 -3.35
C GLY A 82 -12.73 6.98 -2.35
N PHE A 83 -14.01 6.59 -2.46
CA PHE A 83 -15.09 7.04 -1.57
C PHE A 83 -15.06 6.41 -0.19
N GLY A 84 -14.41 5.25 -0.03
CA GLY A 84 -14.40 4.52 1.25
C GLY A 84 -15.76 3.90 1.59
N CYS A 85 -16.62 3.68 0.59
CA CYS A 85 -18.02 3.27 0.79
C CYS A 85 -18.22 1.75 0.69
N SER A 86 -19.37 1.23 1.14
CA SER A 86 -19.73 -0.18 1.00
C SER A 86 -20.04 -0.56 -0.46
N ASP A 87 -20.20 -1.86 -0.75
CA ASP A 87 -20.69 -2.29 -2.07
C ASP A 87 -22.13 -1.81 -2.33
N GLU A 88 -22.97 -1.75 -1.30
CA GLU A 88 -24.36 -1.23 -1.40
C GLU A 88 -24.36 0.27 -1.73
N ASP A 89 -23.64 1.07 -0.96
CA ASP A 89 -23.53 2.52 -1.18
C ASP A 89 -22.93 2.84 -2.57
N LEU A 90 -21.95 2.03 -3.02
CA LEU A 90 -21.32 2.21 -4.33
C LEU A 90 -22.35 2.02 -5.45
N PHE A 91 -23.16 0.96 -5.37
CA PHE A 91 -24.15 0.65 -6.39
C PHE A 91 -25.30 1.66 -6.36
N GLU A 92 -25.73 2.10 -5.18
CA GLU A 92 -26.69 3.20 -5.07
C GLU A 92 -26.17 4.48 -5.76
N LYS A 93 -24.88 4.81 -5.58
CA LYS A 93 -24.24 5.92 -6.30
C LYS A 93 -24.21 5.68 -7.82
N CYS A 94 -23.96 4.46 -8.27
CA CYS A 94 -23.95 4.18 -9.71
C CYS A 94 -25.34 4.28 -10.34
N GLU A 95 -26.40 3.98 -9.58
CA GLU A 95 -27.78 4.14 -10.05
C GLU A 95 -28.20 5.61 -10.09
N PHE A 96 -27.90 6.39 -9.03
CA PHE A 96 -28.53 7.70 -8.83
C PHE A 96 -27.58 8.91 -8.88
N ASP A 97 -26.27 8.73 -8.72
CA ASP A 97 -25.30 9.84 -8.77
C ASP A 97 -24.79 10.03 -10.20
N LEU A 98 -25.32 11.05 -10.88
CA LEU A 98 -24.95 11.41 -12.25
C LEU A 98 -23.44 11.65 -12.42
N LEU A 99 -22.74 12.14 -11.41
CA LEU A 99 -21.29 12.37 -11.50
C LEU A 99 -20.52 11.05 -11.42
N ALA A 100 -20.93 10.14 -10.53
CA ALA A 100 -20.35 8.80 -10.47
C ALA A 100 -20.57 8.02 -11.77
N ARG A 101 -21.78 8.12 -12.34
CA ARG A 101 -22.11 7.56 -13.66
C ARG A 101 -21.19 8.09 -14.76
N ARG A 102 -21.00 9.41 -14.81
CA ARG A 102 -20.11 10.05 -15.78
C ARG A 102 -18.65 9.59 -15.63
N ALA A 103 -18.18 9.41 -14.39
CA ALA A 103 -16.83 8.88 -14.11
C ALA A 103 -16.62 7.45 -14.65
N LEU A 104 -17.69 6.66 -14.71
CA LEU A 104 -17.70 5.31 -15.28
C LEU A 104 -17.89 5.27 -16.81
N GLY A 105 -18.17 6.41 -17.44
CA GLY A 105 -18.51 6.49 -18.86
C GLY A 105 -19.97 6.21 -19.18
N LEU A 106 -20.86 6.22 -18.18
CA LEU A 106 -22.31 6.12 -18.36
C LEU A 106 -22.85 7.54 -18.62
N LEU A 107 -23.20 7.83 -19.87
CA LEU A 107 -23.57 9.17 -20.35
C LEU A 107 -25.07 9.35 -20.51
N GLN A 108 -25.79 8.24 -20.68
CA GLN A 108 -27.22 8.21 -20.91
C GLN A 108 -27.95 7.83 -19.62
N LEU A 109 -29.16 8.35 -19.45
CA LEU A 109 -30.03 7.98 -18.33
C LEU A 109 -30.37 6.48 -18.36
N GLY A 110 -30.55 5.90 -19.55
CA GLY A 110 -30.82 4.47 -19.73
C GLY A 110 -29.60 3.56 -19.67
N ASP A 111 -28.37 4.11 -19.57
CA ASP A 111 -27.16 3.29 -19.51
C ASP A 111 -27.19 2.35 -18.29
N LYS A 112 -26.97 1.06 -18.55
CA LYS A 112 -27.07 0.02 -17.53
C LYS A 112 -25.82 -0.05 -16.68
N VAL A 113 -26.02 0.06 -15.36
CA VAL A 113 -24.99 -0.25 -14.37
C VAL A 113 -24.76 -1.78 -14.34
N PRO A 114 -23.52 -2.26 -14.17
CA PRO A 114 -23.26 -3.69 -13.99
C PRO A 114 -24.07 -4.23 -12.80
N SER A 115 -24.50 -5.50 -12.84
CA SER A 115 -25.14 -6.12 -11.68
C SER A 115 -24.14 -6.48 -10.58
N LEU A 116 -24.60 -6.56 -9.32
CA LEU A 116 -23.79 -7.01 -8.18
C LEU A 116 -23.17 -8.40 -8.44
N ASP A 117 -23.92 -9.31 -9.07
CA ASP A 117 -23.41 -10.64 -9.43
C ASP A 117 -22.24 -10.58 -10.42
N THR A 118 -22.33 -9.70 -11.43
CA THR A 118 -21.26 -9.50 -12.41
C THR A 118 -20.00 -8.96 -11.72
N TRP A 119 -20.19 -8.02 -10.79
CA TRP A 119 -19.12 -7.46 -9.98
C TRP A 119 -18.42 -8.49 -9.10
N TYR A 120 -19.18 -9.29 -8.34
CA TYR A 120 -18.60 -10.33 -7.48
C TYR A 120 -17.93 -11.44 -8.31
N LEU A 121 -18.53 -11.83 -9.44
CA LEU A 121 -17.97 -12.81 -10.36
C LEU A 121 -16.61 -12.34 -10.90
N PHE A 122 -16.50 -11.08 -11.31
CA PHE A 122 -15.25 -10.51 -11.82
C PHE A 122 -14.13 -10.54 -10.76
N ARG A 123 -14.41 -10.08 -9.54
CA ARG A 123 -13.42 -10.11 -8.45
C ARG A 123 -12.98 -11.52 -8.09
N ARG A 124 -13.92 -12.47 -8.12
CA ARG A 124 -13.63 -13.89 -7.89
C ARG A 124 -12.69 -14.43 -8.98
N ARG A 125 -13.00 -14.16 -10.25
CA ARG A 125 -12.17 -14.60 -11.38
C ARG A 125 -10.75 -14.03 -11.34
N ILE A 126 -10.58 -12.75 -10.96
CA ILE A 126 -9.24 -12.18 -10.78
C ILE A 126 -8.45 -12.95 -9.71
N CYS A 127 -9.07 -13.20 -8.55
CA CYS A 127 -8.40 -13.94 -7.47
C CYS A 127 -8.07 -15.39 -7.87
N GLU A 128 -9.00 -16.07 -8.56
CA GLU A 128 -8.79 -17.44 -9.06
C GLU A 128 -7.66 -17.49 -10.10
N TYR A 129 -7.63 -16.52 -11.02
CA TYR A 129 -6.59 -16.43 -12.05
C TYR A 129 -5.20 -16.22 -11.44
N GLU A 130 -5.05 -15.26 -10.52
CA GLU A 130 -3.76 -15.05 -9.83
C GLU A 130 -3.35 -16.27 -9.02
N GLY A 131 -4.30 -16.95 -8.37
CA GLY A 131 -4.02 -18.19 -7.62
C GLY A 131 -3.53 -19.34 -8.50
N LEU A 132 -3.97 -19.41 -9.77
CA LEU A 132 -3.60 -20.48 -10.70
C LEU A 132 -2.34 -20.16 -11.52
N HIS A 133 -2.16 -18.89 -11.90
CA HIS A 133 -1.12 -18.46 -12.84
C HIS A 133 0.02 -17.67 -12.19
N GLY A 134 -0.17 -17.17 -10.97
CA GLY A 134 0.80 -16.33 -10.27
C GLY A 134 0.89 -14.88 -10.78
N GLU A 135 0.02 -14.49 -11.72
CA GLU A 135 0.01 -13.16 -12.34
C GLU A 135 -1.20 -12.34 -11.87
N ASN A 136 -0.96 -11.09 -11.43
CA ASN A 136 -2.00 -10.20 -10.93
C ASN A 136 -2.48 -9.22 -12.02
N LEU A 137 -3.67 -9.46 -12.57
CA LEU A 137 -4.21 -8.62 -13.65
C LEU A 137 -4.51 -7.17 -13.23
N MET A 138 -4.82 -6.92 -11.95
CA MET A 138 -5.01 -5.56 -11.45
C MET A 138 -3.69 -4.80 -11.33
N GLU A 139 -2.59 -5.50 -11.03
CA GLU A 139 -1.24 -4.93 -11.03
C GLU A 139 -0.83 -4.51 -12.45
N LEU A 140 -1.04 -5.39 -13.43
CA LEU A 140 -0.76 -5.08 -14.84
C LEU A 140 -1.57 -3.85 -15.30
N CYS A 141 -2.87 -3.81 -14.97
CA CYS A 141 -3.71 -2.64 -15.25
C CYS A 141 -3.21 -1.38 -14.53
N PHE A 142 -2.82 -1.48 -13.26
CA PHE A 142 -2.23 -0.37 -12.51
C PHE A 142 -0.97 0.17 -13.18
N ARG A 143 -0.03 -0.70 -13.56
CA ARG A 143 1.21 -0.33 -14.24
C ARG A 143 0.93 0.31 -15.60
N GLN A 144 0.00 -0.25 -16.37
CA GLN A 144 -0.39 0.27 -17.68
C GLN A 144 -0.99 1.68 -17.59
N VAL A 145 -2.02 1.87 -16.75
CA VAL A 145 -2.67 3.18 -16.59
C VAL A 145 -1.69 4.21 -16.03
N THR A 146 -0.88 3.84 -15.03
CA THR A 146 0.11 4.76 -14.46
C THR A 146 1.20 5.10 -15.46
N GLY A 147 1.66 4.16 -16.28
CA GLY A 147 2.64 4.43 -17.34
C GLY A 147 2.11 5.36 -18.43
N GLU A 148 0.80 5.30 -18.74
CA GLU A 148 0.15 6.30 -19.59
C GLU A 148 0.13 7.69 -18.96
N GLN A 149 -0.20 7.78 -17.67
CA GLN A 149 -0.18 9.04 -16.92
C GLN A 149 1.25 9.62 -16.84
N VAL A 150 2.26 8.78 -16.58
CA VAL A 150 3.65 9.22 -16.56
C VAL A 150 4.06 9.83 -17.90
N ARG A 151 3.71 9.19 -19.02
CA ARG A 151 3.99 9.71 -20.36
C ARG A 151 3.20 10.99 -20.69
N GLU A 152 1.92 11.02 -20.35
CA GLU A 152 1.05 12.18 -20.64
C GLU A 152 1.49 13.45 -19.88
N PHE A 153 2.01 13.27 -18.66
CA PHE A 153 2.42 14.37 -17.78
C PHE A 153 3.94 14.56 -17.71
N ASN A 154 4.72 13.84 -18.53
CA ASN A 154 6.20 13.86 -18.56
C ASN A 154 6.88 13.62 -17.21
N ILE A 155 6.28 12.80 -16.35
CA ILE A 155 6.77 12.55 -14.99
C ILE A 155 8.11 11.81 -15.03
N SER A 156 9.14 12.38 -14.41
CA SER A 156 10.45 11.74 -14.30
C SER A 156 10.44 10.59 -13.27
N GLY A 157 10.99 9.43 -13.65
CA GLY A 157 11.22 8.27 -12.78
C GLY A 157 12.62 8.20 -12.18
N LYS A 158 13.48 9.19 -12.43
CA LYS A 158 14.90 9.19 -12.00
C LYS A 158 15.06 9.18 -10.49
N THR A 159 14.20 9.90 -9.78
CA THR A 159 14.21 9.95 -8.32
C THR A 159 12.92 9.37 -7.80
N VAL A 160 13.03 8.34 -6.97
CA VAL A 160 11.88 7.71 -6.31
C VAL A 160 12.05 7.73 -4.81
N ARG A 161 10.92 7.67 -4.12
CA ARG A 161 10.88 7.46 -2.67
C ARG A 161 9.92 6.34 -2.32
N MET A 162 10.22 5.66 -1.22
CA MET A 162 9.45 4.52 -0.74
C MET A 162 9.20 4.60 0.75
N ASP A 163 8.02 4.15 1.14
CA ASP A 163 7.67 3.91 2.54
C ASP A 163 6.73 2.70 2.65
N SER A 164 6.79 2.03 3.79
CA SER A 164 5.98 0.84 4.05
C SER A 164 5.13 0.98 5.29
N LYS A 165 3.93 0.39 5.25
CA LYS A 165 2.98 0.41 6.35
C LYS A 165 2.51 -1.00 6.69
N LEU A 166 2.49 -1.31 7.98
CA LEU A 166 1.82 -2.51 8.48
C LEU A 166 0.30 -2.28 8.51
N ILE A 167 -0.41 -3.16 7.83
CA ILE A 167 -1.86 -3.13 7.67
C ILE A 167 -2.47 -4.38 8.31
N GLY A 168 -3.39 -4.18 9.23
CA GLY A 168 -4.07 -5.27 9.91
C GLY A 168 -5.14 -5.91 9.04
N SER A 169 -5.27 -7.23 9.11
CA SER A 169 -6.45 -7.91 8.60
C SER A 169 -7.63 -7.68 9.56
N ASN A 170 -8.85 -7.59 9.01
CA ASN A 170 -10.08 -7.49 9.82
C ASN A 170 -10.47 -8.84 10.43
N ILE A 171 -9.64 -9.33 11.34
CA ILE A 171 -9.79 -10.59 12.08
C ILE A 171 -9.71 -10.35 13.58
N ALA A 172 -10.31 -11.29 14.32
CA ALA A 172 -10.21 -11.37 15.76
C ALA A 172 -8.81 -11.83 16.19
N TRP A 173 -8.37 -11.33 17.35
CA TRP A 173 -7.12 -11.73 17.97
C TRP A 173 -7.38 -12.94 18.87
N TYR A 174 -7.07 -14.13 18.35
CA TYR A 174 -7.19 -15.35 19.12
C TYR A 174 -5.99 -15.58 20.04
N SER A 175 -6.28 -16.08 21.25
CA SER A 175 -5.33 -16.85 22.05
C SER A 175 -4.98 -18.17 21.36
N ARG A 176 -3.99 -18.89 21.90
CA ARG A 176 -3.55 -20.16 21.35
C ARG A 176 -4.67 -21.21 21.30
N TYR A 177 -5.48 -21.31 22.36
CA TYR A 177 -6.60 -22.26 22.39
C TYR A 177 -7.67 -21.89 21.37
N GLU A 178 -8.09 -20.61 21.33
CA GLU A 178 -9.09 -20.14 20.37
C GLU A 178 -8.65 -20.36 18.92
N LEU A 179 -7.37 -20.14 18.60
CA LEU A 179 -6.83 -20.40 17.27
C LEU A 179 -7.01 -21.88 16.88
N ILE A 180 -6.54 -22.78 17.73
CA ILE A 180 -6.53 -24.23 17.44
C ILE A 180 -7.96 -24.76 17.41
N HIS A 181 -8.76 -24.41 18.41
CA HIS A 181 -10.15 -24.83 18.56
C HIS A 181 -11.03 -24.32 17.42
N ASN A 182 -11.02 -23.02 17.13
CA ASN A 182 -11.88 -22.48 16.08
C ASN A 182 -11.47 -23.01 14.68
N THR A 183 -10.18 -23.22 14.43
CA THR A 183 -9.70 -23.85 13.19
C THR A 183 -10.21 -25.30 13.08
N PHE A 184 -10.14 -26.05 14.18
CA PHE A 184 -10.66 -27.41 14.27
C PHE A 184 -12.18 -27.46 14.06
N CYS A 185 -12.94 -26.61 14.74
CA CYS A 185 -14.39 -26.55 14.60
C CYS A 185 -14.81 -26.20 13.17
N ARG A 186 -14.14 -25.25 12.53
CA ARG A 186 -14.42 -24.91 11.12
C ARG A 186 -14.20 -26.11 10.20
N GLU A 187 -13.10 -26.84 10.35
CA GLU A 187 -12.81 -28.01 9.52
C GLU A 187 -13.85 -29.11 9.78
N MET A 188 -14.15 -29.40 11.03
CA MET A 188 -15.04 -30.50 11.42
C MET A 188 -16.53 -30.23 11.13
N ASN A 189 -16.93 -28.96 11.08
CA ASN A 189 -18.28 -28.55 10.65
C ASN A 189 -18.46 -28.57 9.12
N SER A 190 -17.41 -28.85 8.34
CA SER A 190 -17.54 -28.98 6.89
C SER A 190 -18.41 -30.22 6.55
N PRO A 191 -19.29 -30.13 5.53
CA PRO A 191 -20.23 -31.21 5.20
C PRO A 191 -19.53 -32.57 5.01
N GLY A 192 -20.05 -33.61 5.66
CA GLY A 192 -19.53 -34.98 5.53
C GLY A 192 -18.23 -35.27 6.31
N MET A 193 -17.69 -34.33 7.10
CA MET A 193 -16.45 -34.58 7.85
C MET A 193 -16.66 -35.52 9.04
N LEU A 194 -17.72 -35.32 9.83
CA LEU A 194 -18.03 -36.17 10.99
C LEU A 194 -18.38 -37.61 10.60
N SER A 195 -19.03 -37.82 9.45
CA SER A 195 -19.42 -39.15 8.98
C SER A 195 -18.21 -40.03 8.65
N ARG A 196 -17.07 -39.42 8.29
CA ARG A 196 -15.80 -40.12 7.99
C ARG A 196 -15.08 -40.65 9.24
N LEU A 197 -15.47 -40.17 10.43
CA LEU A 197 -14.88 -40.58 11.70
C LEU A 197 -15.57 -41.82 12.27
N ASN A 198 -14.81 -42.63 13.01
CA ASN A 198 -15.37 -43.75 13.78
C ASN A 198 -16.19 -43.23 14.99
N PRO A 199 -17.12 -44.02 15.56
CA PRO A 199 -18.02 -43.54 16.61
C PRO A 199 -17.32 -42.98 17.85
N GLY A 200 -16.24 -43.63 18.29
CA GLY A 200 -15.49 -43.19 19.48
C GLY A 200 -14.78 -41.84 19.29
N LEU A 201 -14.13 -41.66 18.14
CA LEU A 201 -13.49 -40.38 17.79
C LEU A 201 -14.54 -39.31 17.54
N ARG A 202 -15.66 -39.64 16.88
CA ARG A 202 -16.77 -38.72 16.65
C ARG A 202 -17.29 -38.13 17.96
N LYS A 203 -17.56 -38.96 18.97
CA LYS A 203 -18.01 -38.49 20.29
C LYS A 203 -17.03 -37.51 20.94
N ARG A 204 -15.72 -37.76 20.81
CA ARG A 204 -14.68 -36.86 21.33
C ARG A 204 -14.64 -35.53 20.57
N VAL A 205 -14.78 -35.58 19.25
CA VAL A 205 -14.87 -34.38 18.40
C VAL A 205 -16.10 -33.55 18.76
N GLU A 206 -17.27 -34.18 18.88
CA GLU A 206 -18.53 -33.52 19.26
C GLU A 206 -18.43 -32.80 20.61
N GLY A 207 -17.70 -33.37 21.56
CA GLY A 207 -17.41 -32.72 22.84
C GLY A 207 -16.72 -31.37 22.68
N PHE A 208 -15.75 -31.25 21.76
CA PHE A 208 -15.08 -29.99 21.46
C PHE A 208 -15.93 -29.07 20.58
N LEU A 209 -16.74 -29.59 19.65
CA LEU A 209 -17.63 -28.78 18.81
C LEU A 209 -18.68 -28.02 19.62
N GLY A 210 -19.13 -28.59 20.75
CA GLY A 210 -20.06 -27.93 21.67
C GLY A 210 -19.41 -26.87 22.58
N GLU A 211 -18.08 -26.73 22.56
CA GLU A 211 -17.38 -25.73 23.38
C GLU A 211 -17.34 -24.36 22.70
N ASP A 212 -17.45 -23.31 23.51
CA ASP A 212 -17.18 -21.93 23.14
C ASP A 212 -15.76 -21.57 23.58
N ALA A 213 -14.83 -21.43 22.63
CA ALA A 213 -13.43 -21.24 22.92
C ALA A 213 -13.16 -19.99 23.77
N GLN A 214 -13.86 -18.90 23.49
CA GLN A 214 -13.68 -17.63 24.19
C GLN A 214 -14.14 -17.75 25.64
N LYS A 215 -15.30 -18.36 25.89
CA LYS A 215 -15.79 -18.62 27.26
C LYS A 215 -14.86 -19.57 28.01
N THR A 216 -14.35 -20.60 27.34
CA THR A 216 -13.41 -21.55 27.93
C THR A 216 -12.13 -20.85 28.38
N VAL A 217 -11.54 -20.00 27.55
CA VAL A 217 -10.34 -19.22 27.92
C VAL A 217 -10.64 -18.24 29.05
N TYR A 218 -11.77 -17.54 28.99
CA TYR A 218 -12.13 -16.53 30.00
C TYR A 218 -12.38 -17.12 31.40
N ARG A 219 -12.93 -18.33 31.48
CA ARG A 219 -13.35 -18.96 32.76
C ARG A 219 -12.33 -19.92 33.36
N SER A 220 -11.25 -20.23 32.64
CA SER A 220 -10.29 -21.28 33.03
C SER A 220 -8.96 -20.71 33.48
N SER A 221 -8.27 -21.41 34.38
CA SER A 221 -6.87 -21.11 34.71
C SER A 221 -5.95 -21.43 33.52
N ALA A 222 -4.74 -20.85 33.53
CA ALA A 222 -3.73 -21.11 32.49
C ALA A 222 -3.38 -22.61 32.39
N GLU A 223 -3.31 -23.32 33.52
CA GLU A 223 -3.06 -24.76 33.59
C GLU A 223 -4.21 -25.56 32.95
N ALA A 224 -5.46 -25.21 33.25
CA ALA A 224 -6.63 -25.85 32.65
C ALA A 224 -6.71 -25.63 31.13
N VAL A 225 -6.36 -24.43 30.65
CA VAL A 225 -6.25 -24.15 29.21
C VAL A 225 -5.11 -24.96 28.59
N GLY A 226 -3.97 -25.08 29.26
CA GLY A 226 -2.85 -25.92 28.81
C GLY A 226 -3.24 -27.39 28.66
N GLY A 227 -3.95 -27.94 29.65
CA GLY A 227 -4.50 -29.30 29.59
C GLY A 227 -5.48 -29.48 28.43
N ARG A 228 -6.36 -28.52 28.19
CA ARG A 228 -7.28 -28.53 27.03
C ARG A 228 -6.55 -28.49 25.69
N ILE A 229 -5.51 -27.67 25.56
CA ILE A 229 -4.66 -27.64 24.35
C ILE A 229 -4.04 -29.02 24.11
N ALA A 230 -3.49 -29.67 25.14
CA ALA A 230 -2.91 -31.00 25.01
C ALA A 230 -3.94 -32.06 24.56
N LEU A 231 -5.13 -32.07 25.18
CA LEU A 231 -6.22 -32.97 24.81
C LEU A 231 -6.70 -32.74 23.37
N LEU A 232 -6.89 -31.48 22.99
CA LEU A 232 -7.32 -31.11 21.65
C LEU A 232 -6.27 -31.52 20.60
N GLY A 233 -4.97 -31.32 20.87
CA GLY A 233 -3.89 -31.79 20.01
C GLY A 233 -3.96 -33.30 19.73
N GLN A 234 -4.23 -34.12 20.75
CA GLN A 234 -4.40 -35.56 20.58
C GLN A 234 -5.60 -35.92 19.70
N VAL A 235 -6.73 -35.23 19.87
CA VAL A 235 -7.92 -35.42 19.03
C VAL A 235 -7.63 -35.05 17.59
N ILE A 236 -7.00 -33.89 17.36
CA ILE A 236 -6.64 -33.41 16.02
C ILE A 236 -5.71 -34.42 15.33
N TYR A 237 -4.70 -34.93 16.02
CA TYR A 237 -3.78 -35.94 15.46
C TYR A 237 -4.52 -37.19 14.96
N GLN A 238 -5.46 -37.71 15.76
CA GLN A 238 -6.27 -38.87 15.37
C GLN A 238 -7.20 -38.57 14.19
N VAL A 239 -7.78 -37.37 14.17
CA VAL A 239 -8.59 -36.87 13.05
C VAL A 239 -7.77 -36.78 11.77
N LEU A 240 -6.58 -36.17 11.82
CA LEU A 240 -5.69 -36.03 10.66
C LEU A 240 -5.24 -37.39 10.13
N ALA A 241 -4.88 -38.33 11.01
CA ALA A 241 -4.51 -39.69 10.64
C ALA A 241 -5.67 -40.43 9.96
N ARG A 242 -6.90 -40.28 10.46
CA ARG A 242 -8.10 -40.91 9.90
C ARG A 242 -8.50 -40.33 8.55
N LEU A 243 -8.45 -39.01 8.41
CA LEU A 243 -8.93 -38.29 7.23
C LEU A 243 -7.90 -38.25 6.10
N LYS A 244 -6.63 -38.55 6.38
CA LYS A 244 -5.49 -38.40 5.46
C LYS A 244 -5.48 -36.98 4.86
N ALA A 245 -5.63 -35.96 5.72
CA ALA A 245 -5.74 -34.58 5.28
C ALA A 245 -4.52 -34.15 4.45
N GLY A 246 -4.77 -33.57 3.28
CA GLY A 246 -3.75 -33.04 2.38
C GLY A 246 -3.00 -31.85 2.98
N GLN A 247 -1.95 -31.40 2.29
CA GLN A 247 -1.14 -30.24 2.71
C GLN A 247 -1.96 -28.93 2.76
N GLU A 248 -2.99 -28.82 1.92
CA GLU A 248 -3.89 -27.66 1.86
C GLU A 248 -4.82 -27.52 3.08
N SER A 249 -4.92 -28.53 3.96
CA SER A 249 -5.80 -28.46 5.12
C SER A 249 -5.24 -27.51 6.17
N LEU A 250 -6.02 -26.49 6.51
CA LEU A 250 -5.68 -25.54 7.57
C LEU A 250 -5.64 -26.21 8.95
N LEU A 251 -6.38 -27.30 9.16
CA LEU A 251 -6.27 -28.11 10.37
C LEU A 251 -4.91 -28.80 10.47
N ARG A 252 -4.38 -29.30 9.34
CA ARG A 252 -3.04 -29.87 9.28
C ARG A 252 -1.97 -28.81 9.52
N ARG A 253 -2.10 -27.64 8.89
CA ARG A 253 -1.20 -26.50 9.08
C ARG A 253 -1.12 -26.07 10.54
N VAL A 254 -2.26 -25.75 11.16
CA VAL A 254 -2.29 -25.32 12.56
C VAL A 254 -1.75 -26.41 13.50
N PHE A 255 -1.97 -27.69 13.18
CA PHE A 255 -1.43 -28.78 13.98
C PHE A 255 0.09 -28.82 13.95
N HIS A 256 0.72 -28.80 12.78
CA HIS A 256 2.18 -28.86 12.67
C HIS A 256 2.89 -27.61 13.22
N GLU A 257 2.25 -26.44 13.08
CA GLU A 257 2.76 -25.19 13.63
C GLU A 257 2.64 -25.10 15.15
N GLN A 258 1.67 -25.79 15.76
CA GLN A 258 1.38 -25.69 17.20
C GLN A 258 1.84 -26.90 18.00
N TYR A 259 2.08 -28.05 17.37
CA TYR A 259 2.40 -29.31 18.05
C TYR A 259 3.61 -30.02 17.42
N THR A 260 4.21 -30.89 18.22
CA THR A 260 5.20 -31.90 17.82
C THR A 260 4.64 -33.28 18.10
N VAL A 261 5.12 -34.28 17.35
CA VAL A 261 4.75 -35.68 17.54
C VAL A 261 6.03 -36.49 17.68
N ASP A 262 6.21 -37.12 18.84
CA ASP A 262 7.28 -38.08 19.08
C ASP A 262 6.67 -39.45 19.43
N LYS A 263 7.01 -40.48 18.65
CA LYS A 263 6.49 -41.86 18.82
C LYS A 263 4.97 -41.94 19.03
N GLY A 264 4.21 -41.11 18.33
CA GLY A 264 2.74 -41.04 18.43
C GLY A 264 2.20 -40.22 19.60
N LYS A 265 3.06 -39.67 20.47
CA LYS A 265 2.69 -38.75 21.54
C LYS A 265 2.71 -37.31 21.03
N VAL A 266 1.57 -36.63 21.16
CA VAL A 266 1.41 -35.22 20.77
C VAL A 266 1.77 -34.31 21.93
N THR A 267 2.64 -33.35 21.69
CA THR A 267 3.05 -32.32 22.66
C THR A 267 2.91 -30.93 22.04
N ALA A 268 2.40 -29.96 22.82
CA ALA A 268 2.30 -28.58 22.35
C ALA A 268 3.70 -27.95 22.34
N ARG A 269 4.04 -27.25 21.24
CA ARG A 269 5.30 -26.50 21.12
C ARG A 269 5.43 -25.41 22.17
N GLU A 270 6.66 -25.05 22.51
CA GLU A 270 6.90 -23.86 23.33
C GLU A 270 6.64 -22.58 22.54
N LYS A 271 6.37 -21.47 23.25
CA LYS A 271 6.05 -20.19 22.58
C LYS A 271 7.16 -19.70 21.65
N GLY A 272 8.42 -19.92 22.02
CA GLY A 272 9.59 -19.50 21.24
C GLY A 272 9.80 -20.29 19.94
N GLU A 273 9.20 -21.48 19.83
CA GLU A 273 9.31 -22.33 18.63
C GLU A 273 8.26 -22.00 17.57
N ILE A 274 7.24 -21.21 17.91
CA ILE A 274 6.15 -20.85 17.00
C ILE A 274 6.57 -19.64 16.18
N ALA A 275 6.78 -19.85 14.89
CA ALA A 275 7.17 -18.79 13.98
C ALA A 275 6.10 -17.69 13.86
N ALA A 276 6.51 -16.43 13.67
CA ALA A 276 5.60 -15.31 13.44
C ALA A 276 4.75 -15.46 12.16
N SER A 277 5.21 -16.30 11.22
CA SER A 277 4.50 -16.68 10.00
C SER A 277 3.44 -17.78 10.20
N SER A 278 3.30 -18.33 11.42
CA SER A 278 2.28 -19.32 11.73
C SER A 278 0.88 -18.77 11.48
N LEU A 279 -0.11 -19.65 11.30
CA LEU A 279 -1.51 -19.30 11.18
C LEU A 279 -1.96 -18.41 12.34
N GLN A 280 -2.44 -17.22 12.03
CA GLN A 280 -2.88 -16.25 13.05
C GLN A 280 -4.38 -16.30 13.34
N ASN A 281 -5.17 -16.64 12.32
CA ASN A 281 -6.62 -16.81 12.38
C ASN A 281 -7.07 -17.61 11.15
N HIS A 282 -7.95 -18.60 11.34
CA HIS A 282 -8.44 -19.39 10.22
C HIS A 282 -9.26 -18.59 9.20
N ASN A 283 -9.87 -17.46 9.59
CA ASN A 283 -10.63 -16.59 8.70
C ASN A 283 -9.76 -15.74 7.76
N ASP A 284 -8.45 -15.65 8.04
CA ASP A 284 -7.47 -15.06 7.13
C ASP A 284 -6.13 -15.81 7.24
N PRO A 285 -5.96 -16.91 6.51
CA PRO A 285 -4.77 -17.76 6.59
C PRO A 285 -3.46 -17.14 6.09
N ASP A 286 -3.56 -16.07 5.31
CA ASP A 286 -2.39 -15.40 4.72
C ASP A 286 -1.83 -14.31 5.65
N ALA A 287 -2.63 -13.85 6.62
CA ALA A 287 -2.23 -12.87 7.60
C ALA A 287 -1.19 -13.44 8.56
N GLN A 288 -0.06 -12.74 8.70
CA GLN A 288 1.04 -13.12 9.59
C GLN A 288 1.24 -12.07 10.68
N TYR A 289 2.03 -12.39 11.70
CA TYR A 289 2.27 -11.52 12.85
C TYR A 289 3.55 -10.69 12.69
N ARG A 290 3.50 -9.41 13.04
CA ARG A 290 4.70 -8.59 13.25
C ARG A 290 4.51 -7.66 14.44
N GLN A 291 5.60 -7.47 15.18
CA GLN A 291 5.72 -6.46 16.23
C GLN A 291 6.81 -5.47 15.83
N LYS A 292 6.48 -4.17 15.79
CA LYS A 292 7.39 -3.06 15.51
C LYS A 292 7.23 -2.05 16.64
N GLY A 293 8.19 -2.00 17.56
CA GLY A 293 8.04 -1.29 18.83
C GLY A 293 6.85 -1.81 19.64
N ASP A 294 5.97 -0.90 20.06
CA ASP A 294 4.73 -1.22 20.77
C ASP A 294 3.59 -1.66 19.83
N GLN A 295 3.73 -1.42 18.53
CA GLN A 295 2.70 -1.78 17.56
C GLN A 295 2.77 -3.27 17.22
N LYS A 296 1.65 -3.96 17.44
CA LYS A 296 1.46 -5.38 17.06
C LYS A 296 0.41 -5.49 15.97
N VAL A 297 0.73 -6.19 14.89
CA VAL A 297 -0.16 -6.35 13.74
C VAL A 297 -0.26 -7.82 13.35
N LYS A 298 -1.49 -8.27 13.04
CA LYS A 298 -1.78 -9.52 12.34
C LYS A 298 -2.34 -9.15 10.96
N GLY A 299 -1.57 -9.35 9.90
CA GLY A 299 -1.94 -8.88 8.57
C GLY A 299 -0.77 -8.86 7.61
N TYR A 300 -0.54 -7.68 7.02
CA TYR A 300 0.27 -7.48 5.83
C TYR A 300 1.21 -6.29 5.99
N SER A 301 2.24 -6.23 5.16
CA SER A 301 3.09 -5.06 4.94
C SER A 301 2.87 -4.57 3.52
N THR A 302 2.48 -3.30 3.37
CA THR A 302 2.31 -2.66 2.06
C THR A 302 3.41 -1.63 1.87
N ASN A 303 4.23 -1.81 0.84
CA ASN A 303 5.19 -0.81 0.38
C ASN A 303 4.61 -0.01 -0.78
N ILE A 304 4.80 1.30 -0.76
CA ILE A 304 4.40 2.22 -1.83
C ILE A 304 5.65 2.94 -2.30
N THR A 305 5.86 2.93 -3.62
CA THR A 305 6.95 3.66 -4.28
C THR A 305 6.37 4.72 -5.18
N GLU A 306 6.84 5.96 -5.05
CA GLU A 306 6.39 7.08 -5.87
C GLU A 306 7.54 7.93 -6.40
N THR A 307 7.30 8.58 -7.54
CA THR A 307 8.25 9.51 -8.13
C THR A 307 8.38 10.78 -7.29
N VAL A 308 9.54 11.41 -7.38
CA VAL A 308 9.85 12.66 -6.70
C VAL A 308 9.96 13.79 -7.72
N ASP A 309 9.22 14.86 -7.44
CA ASP A 309 9.25 16.13 -8.14
C ASP A 309 10.52 16.92 -7.76
N GLY A 310 11.63 16.61 -8.42
CA GLY A 310 12.91 17.25 -8.12
C GLY A 310 13.04 18.66 -8.69
N GLU A 311 12.47 18.93 -9.87
CA GLU A 311 12.87 20.11 -10.67
C GLU A 311 11.74 20.78 -11.48
N THR A 312 10.60 20.11 -11.73
CA THR A 312 9.61 20.53 -12.75
C THR A 312 8.28 21.05 -12.19
N GLY A 313 7.98 20.80 -10.90
CA GLY A 313 6.71 21.16 -10.27
C GLY A 313 5.58 20.17 -10.58
N GLU A 314 5.92 18.97 -11.05
CA GLU A 314 5.01 17.90 -11.47
C GLU A 314 4.49 17.07 -10.27
N PRO A 315 3.32 16.44 -10.38
CA PRO A 315 2.80 15.63 -9.28
C PRO A 315 3.60 14.32 -9.14
N GLY A 316 4.06 14.00 -7.92
CA GLY A 316 4.63 12.68 -7.62
C GLY A 316 3.58 11.59 -7.77
N LEU A 317 3.79 10.64 -8.67
CA LEU A 317 2.87 9.53 -8.92
C LEU A 317 3.37 8.26 -8.24
N ILE A 318 2.45 7.49 -7.66
CA ILE A 318 2.72 6.14 -7.20
C ILE A 318 2.93 5.27 -8.42
N VAL A 319 4.11 4.66 -8.55
CA VAL A 319 4.51 3.86 -9.72
C VAL A 319 4.65 2.37 -9.40
N ASP A 320 4.75 2.02 -8.13
CA ASP A 320 4.80 0.63 -7.69
C ASP A 320 4.15 0.46 -6.31
N VAL A 321 3.48 -0.69 -6.12
CA VAL A 321 2.78 -1.05 -4.90
C VAL A 321 3.02 -2.54 -4.63
N GLN A 322 3.64 -2.87 -3.50
CA GLN A 322 3.93 -4.25 -3.14
C GLN A 322 3.23 -4.60 -1.83
N VAL A 323 2.50 -5.72 -1.83
CA VAL A 323 1.83 -6.24 -0.63
C VAL A 323 2.39 -7.62 -0.31
N LYS A 324 3.00 -7.75 0.86
CA LYS A 324 3.55 -9.02 1.38
C LYS A 324 2.94 -9.30 2.76
N PRO A 325 3.00 -10.55 3.28
CA PRO A 325 2.61 -10.84 4.65
C PRO A 325 3.38 -9.97 5.67
N ALA A 326 2.81 -9.73 6.86
CA ALA A 326 3.38 -8.76 7.80
C ALA A 326 4.85 -9.04 8.19
N THR A 327 5.30 -10.30 8.21
CA THR A 327 6.69 -10.66 8.55
C THR A 327 7.71 -10.25 7.50
N ALA A 328 7.26 -9.91 6.27
CA ALA A 328 8.17 -9.53 5.20
C ALA A 328 8.99 -8.30 5.64
N PRO A 329 10.33 -8.38 5.55
CA PRO A 329 11.19 -7.29 5.95
C PRO A 329 11.16 -6.15 4.93
N ASP A 330 11.30 -4.91 5.41
CA ASP A 330 11.11 -3.71 4.58
C ASP A 330 12.22 -3.61 3.50
N ASN A 331 13.43 -4.11 3.79
CA ASN A 331 14.51 -4.19 2.80
C ASN A 331 14.21 -5.10 1.60
N GLY A 332 13.29 -6.06 1.72
CA GLY A 332 12.91 -6.97 0.65
C GLY A 332 12.01 -6.36 -0.43
N PHE A 333 11.73 -5.05 -0.38
CA PHE A 333 10.91 -4.36 -1.38
C PHE A 333 11.73 -3.56 -2.41
N VAL A 334 12.98 -3.22 -2.11
CA VAL A 334 13.76 -2.20 -2.86
C VAL A 334 14.02 -2.62 -4.31
N GLN A 335 14.59 -3.81 -4.52
CA GLN A 335 15.04 -4.22 -5.85
C GLN A 335 13.87 -4.40 -6.83
N GLU A 336 12.77 -5.00 -6.36
CA GLU A 336 11.54 -5.17 -7.14
C GLU A 336 10.91 -3.81 -7.47
N ALA A 337 10.87 -2.89 -6.50
CA ALA A 337 10.35 -1.53 -6.70
C ALA A 337 11.13 -0.74 -7.76
N VAL A 338 12.47 -0.80 -7.70
CA VAL A 338 13.34 -0.09 -8.65
C VAL A 338 13.14 -0.58 -10.08
N LYS A 339 13.07 -1.92 -10.26
CA LYS A 339 12.81 -2.52 -11.58
C LYS A 339 11.43 -2.13 -12.10
N ALA A 340 10.40 -2.29 -11.29
CA ALA A 340 9.02 -1.94 -11.67
C ALA A 340 8.88 -0.44 -12.00
N CYS A 341 9.55 0.44 -11.24
CA CYS A 341 9.56 1.87 -11.56
C CYS A 341 10.21 2.17 -12.91
N GLY A 342 11.35 1.55 -13.21
CA GLY A 342 12.01 1.71 -14.51
C GLY A 342 11.13 1.28 -15.68
N GLU A 343 10.39 0.17 -15.51
CA GLU A 343 9.40 -0.32 -16.49
C GLU A 343 8.23 0.65 -16.68
N VAL A 344 7.64 1.16 -15.59
CA VAL A 344 6.45 2.03 -15.65
C VAL A 344 6.79 3.43 -16.17
N THR A 345 7.95 3.97 -15.78
CA THR A 345 8.34 5.33 -16.13
C THR A 345 9.10 5.41 -17.46
N GLY A 346 9.66 4.30 -17.94
CA GLY A 346 10.52 4.27 -19.11
C GLY A 346 11.89 4.93 -18.89
N THR A 347 12.24 5.29 -17.65
CA THR A 347 13.51 5.91 -17.27
C THR A 347 14.20 5.11 -16.18
N PRO A 348 15.52 4.88 -16.25
CA PRO A 348 16.24 4.22 -15.16
C PRO A 348 16.20 5.09 -13.90
N VAL A 349 16.03 4.43 -12.75
CA VAL A 349 16.09 5.08 -11.44
C VAL A 349 17.55 5.42 -11.14
N GLU A 350 17.82 6.69 -10.83
CA GLU A 350 19.14 7.22 -10.45
C GLU A 350 19.26 7.41 -8.94
N THR A 351 18.15 7.71 -8.25
CA THR A 351 18.12 7.98 -6.80
C THR A 351 16.93 7.31 -6.13
N VAL A 352 17.18 6.64 -5.00
CA VAL A 352 16.15 6.02 -4.17
C VAL A 352 16.22 6.61 -2.77
N ILE A 353 15.09 7.10 -2.27
CA ILE A 353 14.95 7.69 -0.93
C ILE A 353 14.04 6.82 -0.07
N ALA A 354 14.54 6.31 1.06
CA ALA A 354 13.77 5.40 1.91
C ALA A 354 14.05 5.57 3.41
N ASP A 355 13.30 4.87 4.24
CA ASP A 355 13.66 4.73 5.67
C ASP A 355 14.88 3.82 5.86
N GLY A 356 15.54 3.93 7.00
CA GLY A 356 16.64 3.04 7.37
C GLY A 356 16.24 1.56 7.45
N ALA A 357 14.95 1.25 7.55
CA ALA A 357 14.45 -0.12 7.51
C ALA A 357 14.66 -0.81 6.15
N PHE A 358 14.80 -0.05 5.05
CA PHE A 358 15.03 -0.56 3.70
C PHE A 358 16.50 -0.90 3.41
N GLN A 359 17.39 -0.60 4.36
CA GLN A 359 18.81 -0.95 4.28
C GLN A 359 19.05 -2.46 4.33
N GLY A 360 20.08 -2.90 3.60
CA GLY A 360 20.60 -4.27 3.64
C GLY A 360 21.84 -4.38 2.75
N PRO A 361 22.76 -5.33 3.01
CA PRO A 361 23.93 -5.58 2.16
C PRO A 361 23.53 -5.76 0.69
N ASP A 362 22.56 -6.63 0.42
CA ASP A 362 22.07 -6.92 -0.92
C ASP A 362 21.54 -5.66 -1.65
N ASN A 363 20.87 -4.74 -0.94
CA ASN A 363 20.37 -3.50 -1.53
C ASN A 363 21.48 -2.47 -1.76
N ARG A 364 22.53 -2.49 -0.94
CA ARG A 364 23.70 -1.63 -1.12
C ARG A 364 24.54 -2.10 -2.31
N ASP A 365 24.74 -3.40 -2.43
CA ASP A 365 25.44 -4.00 -3.58
C ASP A 365 24.64 -3.74 -4.87
N PHE A 366 23.33 -4.01 -4.87
CA PHE A 366 22.44 -3.69 -5.98
C PHE A 366 22.50 -2.21 -6.40
N ALA A 367 22.44 -1.29 -5.43
CA ALA A 367 22.52 0.14 -5.72
C ALA A 367 23.89 0.52 -6.32
N LYS A 368 24.98 -0.06 -5.81
CA LYS A 368 26.34 0.19 -6.32
C LYS A 368 26.53 -0.35 -7.72
N GLU A 369 26.03 -1.55 -8.02
CA GLU A 369 26.08 -2.18 -9.35
C GLU A 369 25.38 -1.34 -10.42
N LEU A 370 24.24 -0.74 -10.07
CA LEU A 370 23.45 0.08 -10.99
C LEU A 370 23.79 1.59 -10.94
N GLY A 371 24.71 2.00 -10.08
CA GLY A 371 25.06 3.42 -9.89
C GLY A 371 23.94 4.26 -9.28
N ILE A 372 23.05 3.65 -8.49
CA ILE A 372 21.92 4.30 -7.82
C ILE A 372 22.39 5.00 -6.55
N GLU A 373 22.07 6.28 -6.39
CA GLU A 373 22.21 7.01 -5.14
C GLU A 373 21.13 6.53 -4.15
N PHE A 374 21.48 5.56 -3.28
CA PHE A 374 20.56 5.02 -2.29
C PHE A 374 20.63 5.79 -0.96
N ILE A 375 19.68 6.70 -0.76
CA ILE A 375 19.57 7.59 0.38
C ILE A 375 18.59 7.01 1.40
N THR A 376 19.02 6.91 2.66
CA THR A 376 18.12 6.51 3.74
C THR A 376 18.25 7.38 4.98
N SER A 377 17.16 7.56 5.71
CA SER A 377 17.10 8.31 6.97
C SER A 377 18.10 7.85 8.05
N GLY A 378 18.57 6.60 7.96
CA GLY A 378 19.53 6.05 8.91
C GLY A 378 19.95 4.63 8.57
N LEU A 379 20.73 4.04 9.47
CA LEU A 379 21.22 2.67 9.35
C LEU A 379 20.63 1.84 10.49
N GLN A 380 20.23 0.59 10.21
CA GLN A 380 19.66 -0.29 11.23
C GLN A 380 20.64 -0.52 12.40
N GLY A 381 20.09 -0.66 13.61
CA GLY A 381 20.86 -0.87 14.84
C GLY A 381 21.22 0.43 15.56
N SER A 382 21.53 0.32 16.85
CA SER A 382 21.92 1.46 17.68
C SER A 382 23.21 2.10 17.17
N PRO A 383 23.31 3.44 17.16
CA PRO A 383 24.56 4.11 16.85
C PRO A 383 25.65 3.67 17.84
N SER A 384 26.84 3.42 17.33
CA SER A 384 28.02 3.15 18.16
C SER A 384 28.38 4.42 18.93
N ARG A 385 28.82 4.27 20.19
CA ARG A 385 29.48 5.36 20.95
C ARG A 385 30.72 5.87 20.21
N PHE A 386 31.43 4.95 19.56
CA PHE A 386 32.67 5.24 18.87
C PHE A 386 32.44 5.48 17.39
N GLU A 387 32.91 6.62 16.90
CA GLU A 387 32.99 6.94 15.49
C GLU A 387 34.36 6.47 14.95
N LEU A 388 34.32 5.64 13.91
CA LEU A 388 35.48 4.94 13.38
C LEU A 388 35.86 5.53 12.01
N ILE A 389 36.98 6.23 11.93
CA ILE A 389 37.44 6.93 10.73
C ILE A 389 38.70 6.20 10.21
N PRO A 390 38.63 5.55 9.03
CA PRO A 390 39.82 4.99 8.38
C PRO A 390 40.85 6.09 8.10
N ASP A 391 42.12 5.86 8.44
CA ASP A 391 43.23 6.76 8.15
C ASP A 391 44.41 5.93 7.59
N GLY A 392 44.41 5.74 6.27
CA GLY A 392 45.34 4.83 5.60
C GLY A 392 45.22 3.39 6.12
N ASP A 393 46.31 2.85 6.67
CA ASP A 393 46.36 1.52 7.31
C ASP A 393 45.88 1.52 8.78
N GLY A 394 45.61 2.70 9.34
CA GLY A 394 45.18 2.93 10.71
C GLY A 394 43.67 3.15 10.86
N LEU A 395 43.22 3.26 12.11
CA LEU A 395 41.84 3.62 12.44
C LEU A 395 41.85 4.67 13.54
N THR A 396 41.29 5.83 13.23
CA THR A 396 41.04 6.91 14.19
C THR A 396 39.70 6.67 14.85
N VAL A 397 39.68 6.58 16.18
CA VAL A 397 38.46 6.31 16.95
C VAL A 397 38.10 7.54 17.76
N VAL A 398 36.95 8.15 17.48
CA VAL A 398 36.45 9.30 18.25
C VAL A 398 35.35 8.82 19.19
N ASP A 399 35.49 9.11 20.49
CA ASP A 399 34.45 8.83 21.46
C ASP A 399 33.38 9.92 21.45
N SER A 400 32.16 9.59 21.02
CA SER A 400 31.05 10.55 20.92
C SER A 400 30.60 11.12 22.28
N LEU A 401 30.96 10.50 23.41
CA LEU A 401 30.61 11.02 24.75
C LEU A 401 31.60 12.06 25.26
N THR A 402 32.90 11.86 25.01
CA THR A 402 33.97 12.72 25.54
C THR A 402 34.54 13.67 24.49
N GLY A 403 34.35 13.38 23.20
CA GLY A 403 34.97 14.08 22.09
C GLY A 403 36.46 13.73 21.89
N GLU A 404 37.00 12.81 22.69
CA GLU A 404 38.41 12.44 22.63
C GLU A 404 38.73 11.52 21.45
N THR A 405 39.88 11.75 20.84
CA THR A 405 40.42 10.88 19.80
C THR A 405 41.32 9.82 20.43
N LEU A 406 40.92 8.57 20.31
CA LEU A 406 41.61 7.41 20.85
C LEU A 406 42.40 6.72 19.72
N PRO A 407 43.71 6.49 19.91
CA PRO A 407 44.51 5.78 18.92
C PRO A 407 44.14 4.29 18.93
N ALA A 408 43.71 3.76 17.78
CA ALA A 408 43.44 2.33 17.66
C ALA A 408 44.65 1.56 17.12
N VAL A 409 44.89 0.39 17.70
CA VAL A 409 45.97 -0.52 17.28
C VAL A 409 45.37 -1.67 16.48
N ARG A 410 45.88 -1.89 15.26
CA ARG A 410 45.48 -3.03 14.44
C ARG A 410 45.99 -4.34 15.04
N THR A 411 45.11 -5.32 15.16
CA THR A 411 45.37 -6.64 15.73
C THR A 411 44.72 -7.69 14.83
N LYS A 412 45.53 -8.36 13.99
CA LYS A 412 45.04 -9.25 12.92
C LYS A 412 44.00 -8.52 12.04
N ASP A 413 42.76 -9.02 12.00
CA ASP A 413 41.66 -8.50 11.19
C ASP A 413 40.79 -7.46 11.92
N LYS A 414 41.21 -7.00 13.10
CA LYS A 414 40.42 -6.08 13.95
C LYS A 414 41.26 -4.90 14.41
N TRP A 415 40.60 -3.85 14.89
CA TRP A 415 41.23 -2.75 15.59
C TRP A 415 40.86 -2.80 17.06
N ARG A 416 41.73 -2.32 17.95
CA ARG A 416 41.42 -2.25 19.38
C ARG A 416 41.84 -0.93 20.01
N ILE A 417 41.08 -0.51 21.01
CA ILE A 417 41.42 0.59 21.92
C ILE A 417 41.44 0.07 23.36
N PRO A 418 42.20 0.70 24.28
CA PRO A 418 41.97 0.53 25.71
C PRO A 418 40.50 0.83 26.02
N HIS A 419 39.88 0.02 26.88
CA HIS A 419 38.48 0.25 27.23
C HIS A 419 38.36 1.56 28.03
N PRO A 420 37.54 2.54 27.60
CA PRO A 420 37.48 3.84 28.27
C PRO A 420 36.76 3.77 29.62
N ASP A 421 35.84 2.81 29.81
CA ASP A 421 35.15 2.63 31.09
C ASP A 421 35.98 1.81 32.09
N PRO A 422 36.32 2.35 33.27
CA PRO A 422 37.17 1.68 34.27
C PRO A 422 36.56 0.39 34.85
N GLY A 423 35.23 0.25 34.81
CA GLY A 423 34.48 -0.91 35.32
C GLY A 423 34.19 -2.00 34.29
N ALA A 424 34.76 -1.92 33.09
CA ALA A 424 34.46 -2.86 32.03
C ALA A 424 35.09 -4.24 32.26
N LYS A 425 34.36 -5.30 31.90
CA LYS A 425 34.82 -6.70 32.03
C LYS A 425 36.05 -7.03 31.15
N SER A 426 36.35 -6.21 30.15
CA SER A 426 37.48 -6.39 29.23
C SER A 426 38.35 -5.15 29.23
N LYS A 427 39.67 -5.34 29.29
CA LYS A 427 40.68 -4.27 29.21
C LYS A 427 40.70 -3.56 27.85
N TYR A 428 40.21 -4.23 26.80
CA TYR A 428 40.20 -3.70 25.43
C TYR A 428 38.80 -3.77 24.81
N ARG A 429 38.49 -2.78 23.98
CA ARG A 429 37.36 -2.79 23.06
C ARG A 429 37.88 -3.08 21.65
N TYR A 430 37.25 -4.02 20.96
CA TYR A 430 37.61 -4.41 19.60
C TYR A 430 36.58 -3.88 18.60
N PHE A 431 37.05 -3.53 17.41
CA PHE A 431 36.27 -3.08 16.27
C PHE A 431 36.54 -3.98 15.07
N THR A 432 35.49 -4.46 14.42
CA THR A 432 35.58 -5.28 13.21
C THR A 432 35.49 -4.42 11.94
N PRO A 433 35.95 -4.90 10.77
CA PRO A 433 35.82 -4.18 9.51
C PRO A 433 34.38 -3.78 9.20
N GLU A 434 33.40 -4.64 9.51
CA GLU A 434 31.98 -4.36 9.29
C GLU A 434 31.49 -3.18 10.15
N GLN A 435 32.06 -3.01 11.36
CA GLN A 435 31.75 -1.86 12.23
C GLN A 435 32.37 -0.58 11.69
N VAL A 436 33.57 -0.64 11.10
CA VAL A 436 34.21 0.49 10.43
C VAL A 436 33.37 0.93 9.23
N GLU A 437 32.96 0.00 8.37
CA GLU A 437 32.08 0.28 7.24
C GLU A 437 30.72 0.84 7.68
N SER A 438 30.11 0.27 8.72
CA SER A 438 28.88 0.81 9.29
C SER A 438 29.05 2.23 9.82
N SER A 439 30.20 2.57 10.41
CA SER A 439 30.50 3.92 10.87
C SER A 439 30.72 4.88 9.70
N ARG A 440 31.37 4.44 8.62
CA ARG A 440 31.53 5.22 7.39
C ARG A 440 30.17 5.54 6.76
N LEU A 441 29.31 4.53 6.59
CA LEU A 441 27.96 4.72 6.05
C LEU A 441 27.11 5.67 6.91
N ARG A 442 27.21 5.60 8.24
CA ARG A 442 26.51 6.53 9.14
C ARG A 442 26.98 7.97 8.99
N ARG A 443 28.28 8.21 8.73
CA ARG A 443 28.78 9.54 8.37
C ARG A 443 28.19 10.01 7.05
N GLU A 444 28.31 9.20 6.01
CA GLU A 444 27.78 9.53 4.68
C GLU A 444 26.30 9.90 4.74
N LEU A 445 25.49 9.13 5.47
CA LEU A 445 24.06 9.42 5.66
C LEU A 445 23.79 10.70 6.47
N ARG A 446 24.66 11.03 7.44
CA ARG A 446 24.55 12.25 8.25
C ARG A 446 24.93 13.49 7.45
N ASP A 447 25.86 13.34 6.50
CA ASP A 447 26.34 14.43 5.65
C ASP A 447 25.41 14.67 4.44
N ILE A 448 24.36 13.87 4.26
CA ILE A 448 23.32 14.09 3.24
C ILE A 448 22.62 15.43 3.51
N PRO A 449 22.48 16.30 2.50
CA PRO A 449 21.75 17.56 2.64
C PRO A 449 20.33 17.36 3.19
N ALA A 450 19.94 18.19 4.15
CA ALA A 450 18.62 18.13 4.77
C ALA A 450 17.48 18.21 3.75
N GLU A 451 17.67 18.93 2.64
CA GLU A 451 16.72 19.01 1.53
C GLU A 451 16.40 17.62 0.95
N LYS A 452 17.42 16.81 0.64
CA LYS A 452 17.25 15.44 0.13
C LYS A 452 16.60 14.52 1.16
N ALA A 453 16.96 14.66 2.44
CA ALA A 453 16.36 13.89 3.52
C ALA A 453 14.86 14.21 3.71
N ASN A 454 14.49 15.49 3.60
CA ASN A 454 13.10 15.97 3.74
C ASN A 454 12.18 15.56 2.59
N MET A 455 12.73 15.15 1.43
CA MET A 455 11.92 14.66 0.30
C MET A 455 11.07 13.43 0.67
N ARG A 456 11.37 12.75 1.77
CA ARG A 456 10.57 11.64 2.31
C ARG A 456 9.18 12.07 2.81
N ASN A 457 9.01 13.30 3.30
CA ASN A 457 7.78 13.71 4.01
C ASN A 457 6.49 13.49 3.20
N ASN A 458 6.57 13.62 1.87
CA ASN A 458 5.41 13.44 1.00
C ASN A 458 5.01 11.95 0.83
N VAL A 459 5.93 10.99 0.93
CA VAL A 459 5.52 9.56 0.89
C VAL A 459 4.81 9.16 2.17
N GLU A 460 5.12 9.80 3.31
CA GLU A 460 4.35 9.63 4.54
C GLU A 460 2.91 10.16 4.39
N ALA A 461 2.75 11.28 3.66
CA ALA A 461 1.43 11.78 3.27
C ALA A 461 0.70 10.79 2.35
N THR A 462 1.41 10.10 1.45
CA THR A 462 0.85 9.00 0.63
C THR A 462 0.35 7.86 1.51
N ILE A 463 1.13 7.42 2.49
CA ILE A 463 0.74 6.37 3.43
C ILE A 463 -0.47 6.80 4.27
N PHE A 464 -0.55 8.07 4.66
CA PHE A 464 -1.74 8.62 5.32
C PHE A 464 -2.97 8.55 4.41
N GLN A 465 -2.86 9.01 3.16
CA GLN A 465 -3.97 8.95 2.20
C GLN A 465 -4.38 7.50 1.87
N TYR A 466 -3.42 6.60 1.77
CA TYR A 466 -3.66 5.17 1.61
C TYR A 466 -4.46 4.59 2.77
N CYS A 467 -4.13 4.98 4.01
CA CYS A 467 -4.80 4.50 5.22
C CYS A 467 -6.07 5.28 5.61
N PHE A 468 -6.41 6.35 4.90
CA PHE A 468 -7.41 7.33 5.33
C PHE A 468 -8.78 6.71 5.71
N HIS A 469 -9.26 5.76 4.90
CA HIS A 469 -10.55 5.07 5.14
C HIS A 469 -10.44 3.83 6.04
N LEU A 470 -9.25 3.52 6.54
CA LEU A 470 -9.03 2.33 7.37
C LEU A 470 -9.35 2.62 8.83
N ARG A 471 -10.29 1.86 9.38
CA ARG A 471 -10.57 1.90 10.83
C ARG A 471 -9.53 1.09 11.58
N ASN A 472 -8.85 1.71 12.54
CA ASN A 472 -7.82 1.06 13.38
C ASN A 472 -6.67 0.43 12.56
N ASN A 473 -6.30 1.03 11.43
CA ASN A 473 -5.31 0.48 10.48
C ASN A 473 -5.65 -0.93 9.99
N LYS A 474 -6.94 -1.28 9.91
CA LYS A 474 -7.42 -2.57 9.40
C LYS A 474 -8.20 -2.40 8.11
N THR A 475 -7.89 -3.25 7.14
CA THR A 475 -8.65 -3.38 5.89
C THR A 475 -9.86 -4.27 6.10
N ARG A 476 -10.99 -3.95 5.46
CA ARG A 476 -12.18 -4.81 5.39
C ARG A 476 -11.96 -6.13 4.62
N TYR A 477 -10.87 -6.22 3.87
CA TYR A 477 -10.51 -7.38 3.08
C TYR A 477 -9.71 -8.40 3.90
N ARG A 478 -9.85 -9.68 3.57
CA ARG A 478 -9.13 -10.81 4.16
C ARG A 478 -8.52 -11.64 3.04
N GLY A 479 -7.30 -12.14 3.23
CA GLY A 479 -6.51 -12.85 2.23
C GLY A 479 -5.64 -11.92 1.38
N LEU A 480 -4.44 -12.39 1.04
CA LEU A 480 -3.38 -11.58 0.41
C LEU A 480 -3.83 -10.98 -0.93
N LEU A 481 -4.49 -11.78 -1.76
CA LEU A 481 -4.94 -11.34 -3.08
C LEU A 481 -5.90 -10.15 -2.98
N LYS A 482 -6.86 -10.22 -2.05
CA LYS A 482 -7.84 -9.13 -1.86
C LYS A 482 -7.19 -7.87 -1.31
N GLN A 483 -6.11 -7.99 -0.54
CA GLN A 483 -5.31 -6.84 -0.10
C GLN A 483 -4.58 -6.17 -1.26
N LYS A 484 -3.99 -6.96 -2.18
CA LYS A 484 -3.40 -6.43 -3.41
C LYS A 484 -4.43 -5.64 -4.22
N LEU A 485 -5.61 -6.22 -4.45
CA LEU A 485 -6.70 -5.54 -5.18
C LEU A 485 -7.09 -4.20 -4.53
N PHE A 486 -7.24 -4.18 -3.20
CA PHE A 486 -7.46 -2.94 -2.45
C PHE A 486 -6.34 -1.93 -2.66
N SER A 487 -5.09 -2.41 -2.59
CA SER A 487 -3.92 -1.53 -2.62
C SER A 487 -3.77 -0.85 -3.98
N TYR A 488 -3.89 -1.61 -5.08
CA TYR A 488 -3.87 -1.06 -6.43
C TYR A 488 -5.03 -0.07 -6.64
N ALA A 489 -6.26 -0.44 -6.27
CA ALA A 489 -7.43 0.43 -6.42
C ALA A 489 -7.27 1.75 -5.64
N ARG A 490 -6.80 1.70 -4.40
CA ARG A 490 -6.57 2.90 -3.57
C ARG A 490 -5.45 3.77 -4.14
N CYS A 491 -4.37 3.18 -4.63
CA CYS A 491 -3.26 3.94 -5.22
C CYS A 491 -3.63 4.59 -6.56
N MET A 492 -4.41 3.92 -7.41
CA MET A 492 -4.97 4.52 -8.63
C MET A 492 -5.84 5.75 -8.32
N TRP A 493 -6.65 5.66 -7.26
CA TRP A 493 -7.44 6.81 -6.80
C TRP A 493 -6.53 7.97 -6.35
N ILE A 494 -5.47 7.70 -5.59
CA ILE A 494 -4.52 8.73 -5.14
C ILE A 494 -3.85 9.39 -6.33
N ASN A 495 -3.35 8.62 -7.31
CA ASN A 495 -2.75 9.16 -8.54
C ASN A 495 -3.74 10.05 -9.30
N SER A 496 -4.98 9.58 -9.49
CA SER A 496 -6.02 10.36 -10.15
C SER A 496 -6.29 11.69 -9.45
N ARG A 497 -6.41 11.68 -8.12
CA ARG A 497 -6.62 12.91 -7.34
C ARG A 497 -5.43 13.88 -7.43
N ARG A 498 -4.20 13.36 -7.44
CA ARG A 498 -2.99 14.18 -7.60
C ARG A 498 -2.93 14.87 -8.95
N LEU A 499 -3.20 14.13 -10.02
CA LEU A 499 -3.27 14.67 -11.37
C LEU A 499 -4.38 15.71 -11.52
N GLU A 500 -5.56 15.46 -10.95
CA GLU A 500 -6.66 16.43 -10.94
C GLU A 500 -6.24 17.73 -10.23
N ILE A 501 -5.67 17.63 -9.03
CA ILE A 501 -5.19 18.80 -8.27
C ILE A 501 -4.11 19.54 -9.06
N PHE A 502 -3.19 18.82 -9.70
CA PHE A 502 -2.15 19.41 -10.54
C PHE A 502 -2.76 20.18 -11.72
N LEU A 503 -3.67 19.58 -12.47
CA LEU A 503 -4.34 20.23 -13.60
C LEU A 503 -5.12 21.48 -13.20
N ILE A 504 -5.82 21.44 -12.06
CA ILE A 504 -6.52 22.62 -11.51
C ILE A 504 -5.51 23.70 -11.13
N THR A 505 -4.43 23.34 -10.44
CA THR A 505 -3.40 24.29 -9.97
C THR A 505 -2.65 24.94 -11.13
N THR A 506 -2.20 24.14 -12.11
CA THR A 506 -1.49 24.63 -13.31
C THR A 506 -2.39 25.54 -14.13
N SER A 507 -3.68 25.18 -14.31
CA SER A 507 -4.65 26.06 -14.97
C SER A 507 -4.80 27.40 -14.25
N GLN A 508 -4.88 27.41 -12.92
CA GLN A 508 -4.98 28.64 -12.12
C GLN A 508 -3.73 29.50 -12.24
N ARG A 509 -2.52 28.90 -12.17
CA ARG A 509 -1.24 29.61 -12.35
C ARG A 509 -1.17 30.27 -13.72
N THR A 510 -1.46 29.53 -14.80
CA THR A 510 -1.49 30.08 -16.17
C THR A 510 -2.45 31.26 -16.28
N ILE A 511 -3.65 31.16 -15.70
CA ILE A 511 -4.61 32.26 -15.68
C ILE A 511 -4.05 33.47 -14.92
N VAL A 512 -3.47 33.27 -13.72
CA VAL A 512 -2.86 34.35 -12.92
C VAL A 512 -1.69 35.00 -13.65
N ASP A 513 -0.84 34.22 -14.33
CA ASP A 513 0.30 34.72 -15.09
C ASP A 513 -0.15 35.53 -16.30
N VAL A 514 -1.15 35.05 -17.04
CA VAL A 514 -1.77 35.79 -18.15
C VAL A 514 -2.40 37.09 -17.63
N PHE A 515 -3.14 37.07 -16.53
CA PHE A 515 -3.66 38.29 -15.91
C PHE A 515 -2.55 39.21 -15.40
N GLY A 516 -1.43 38.66 -14.91
CA GLY A 516 -0.25 39.41 -14.50
C GLY A 516 0.46 40.09 -15.69
N VAL A 517 0.55 39.41 -16.83
CA VAL A 517 1.06 39.97 -18.10
C VAL A 517 0.13 41.05 -18.62
N ILE A 518 -1.18 40.79 -18.65
CA ILE A 518 -2.20 41.78 -19.06
C ILE A 518 -2.16 42.99 -18.13
N LYS A 519 -2.05 42.81 -16.81
CA LYS A 519 -1.94 43.91 -15.84
C LYS A 519 -0.64 44.68 -15.99
N ARG A 520 0.49 44.03 -16.32
CA ARG A 520 1.77 44.71 -16.62
C ARG A 520 1.68 45.50 -17.92
N SER A 521 1.05 44.94 -18.95
CA SER A 521 0.79 45.60 -20.23
C SER A 521 -0.16 46.81 -20.07
N LEU A 522 -1.26 46.65 -19.34
CA LEU A 522 -2.18 47.73 -18.99
C LEU A 522 -1.54 48.78 -18.08
N LYS A 523 -0.67 48.41 -17.13
CA LYS A 523 0.11 49.39 -16.36
C LYS A 523 1.07 50.17 -17.27
N GLY A 524 1.70 49.53 -18.25
CA GLY A 524 2.51 50.20 -19.27
C GLY A 524 1.69 51.13 -20.17
N TYR A 525 0.46 50.76 -20.49
CA TYR A 525 -0.47 51.55 -21.30
C TYR A 525 -1.09 52.73 -20.52
N ILE A 526 -1.41 52.52 -19.24
CA ILE A 526 -1.90 53.54 -18.32
C ILE A 526 -0.78 54.53 -17.99
N ALA A 527 0.46 54.08 -17.76
CA ALA A 527 1.61 54.97 -17.61
C ALA A 527 1.86 55.84 -18.86
N ARG A 528 1.46 55.38 -20.05
CA ARG A 528 1.47 56.14 -21.30
C ARG A 528 0.27 57.08 -21.48
N MET A 529 -0.88 56.79 -20.86
CA MET A 529 -2.07 57.65 -20.92
C MET A 529 -2.21 58.63 -19.74
N THR A 530 -1.48 58.44 -18.62
CA THR A 530 -1.49 59.37 -17.48
C THR A 530 -0.59 60.59 -17.66
N SER A 531 -0.46 61.11 -18.88
CA SER A 531 -0.15 62.53 -19.13
C SER A 531 -1.42 63.38 -19.34
N GLY A 532 -2.62 62.83 -19.14
CA GLY A 532 -3.86 63.59 -19.08
C GLY A 532 -5.03 62.75 -18.59
N PHE A 533 -5.84 63.30 -17.68
CA PHE A 533 -7.06 62.71 -17.08
C PHE A 533 -6.90 61.78 -15.86
N SER A 534 -6.58 62.39 -14.72
CA SER A 534 -6.87 61.86 -13.39
C SER A 534 -8.34 62.09 -12.98
N ASN A 535 -8.96 61.07 -12.38
CA ASN A 535 -10.07 61.09 -11.39
C ASN A 535 -11.30 60.21 -11.68
N ARG A 536 -11.45 59.56 -12.84
CA ARG A 536 -12.59 58.64 -13.06
C ARG A 536 -12.29 57.15 -12.87
N LEU A 537 -11.02 56.74 -12.79
CA LEU A 537 -10.65 55.32 -12.68
C LEU A 537 -10.73 54.76 -11.24
N PHE A 538 -10.65 55.62 -10.22
CA PHE A 538 -10.67 55.19 -8.82
C PHE A 538 -12.03 54.58 -8.39
N ILE A 539 -13.13 54.99 -9.03
CA ILE A 539 -14.48 54.50 -8.70
C ILE A 539 -14.72 53.08 -9.28
N PHE A 540 -13.99 52.68 -10.33
CA PHE A 540 -14.16 51.36 -10.96
C PHE A 540 -13.46 50.21 -10.21
N MET A 541 -12.43 50.51 -9.40
CA MET A 541 -11.68 49.48 -8.66
C MET A 541 -12.39 49.02 -7.37
N ASP A 542 -13.25 49.85 -6.78
CA ASP A 542 -14.03 49.47 -5.59
C ASP A 542 -15.22 48.54 -5.95
N PHE A 543 -15.79 48.67 -7.15
CA PHE A 543 -16.91 47.83 -7.59
C PHE A 543 -16.50 46.35 -7.83
N PHE A 544 -15.22 46.07 -8.07
CA PHE A 544 -14.68 44.72 -8.31
C PHE A 544 -13.96 44.09 -7.11
N GLY A 545 -14.07 44.67 -5.91
CA GLY A 545 -13.66 43.99 -4.66
C GLY A 545 -12.17 43.66 -4.55
N MET A 546 -11.28 44.53 -5.01
CA MET A 546 -9.83 44.37 -4.87
C MET A 546 -9.29 44.98 -3.56
N ARG A 547 -9.61 44.37 -2.42
CA ARG A 547 -8.76 44.47 -1.21
C ARG A 547 -8.38 43.08 -0.73
N LYS A 548 -7.07 42.78 -0.79
CA LYS A 548 -6.49 41.57 -0.19
C LYS A 548 -6.52 41.70 1.34
N SER A 549 -7.13 40.74 2.02
CA SER A 549 -6.94 40.51 3.47
C SER A 549 -5.79 39.52 3.67
N PRO A 550 -4.78 39.79 4.52
CA PRO A 550 -3.61 38.92 4.71
C PRO A 550 -3.87 37.62 5.48
N ARG A 551 -5.12 37.31 5.85
CA ARG A 551 -5.46 36.18 6.75
C ARG A 551 -6.01 34.92 6.06
N ARG A 552 -6.05 34.86 4.72
CA ARG A 552 -6.62 33.69 3.99
C ARG A 552 -5.62 32.62 3.56
N ASP A 553 -4.32 32.89 3.60
CA ASP A 553 -3.30 31.98 3.06
C ASP A 553 -2.80 30.92 4.07
N GLN A 554 -3.38 30.84 5.28
CA GLN A 554 -2.99 29.86 6.30
C GLN A 554 -4.09 28.88 6.76
N ILE A 555 -5.30 28.93 6.19
CA ILE A 555 -6.43 28.09 6.68
C ILE A 555 -6.98 27.09 5.64
N LEU A 556 -6.44 27.04 4.41
CA LEU A 556 -6.99 26.20 3.33
C LEU A 556 -6.24 24.89 3.02
N ILE A 557 -5.32 24.45 3.88
CA ILE A 557 -4.57 23.18 3.68
C ILE A 557 -5.07 22.03 4.57
N PHE A 558 -5.95 22.26 5.53
CA PHE A 558 -6.52 21.18 6.34
C PHE A 558 -8.04 21.30 6.44
N SER A 559 -8.75 20.65 5.49
CA SER A 559 -10.10 20.06 5.60
C SER A 559 -10.79 20.06 4.25
N THR A 560 -10.50 19.05 3.43
CA THR A 560 -11.45 18.51 2.46
C THR A 560 -10.89 17.18 1.97
N PHE A 561 -11.03 16.16 2.80
CA PHE A 561 -11.72 14.89 2.55
C PHE A 561 -11.86 14.18 3.89
#